data_AF-A0A0Q9SE82-F1
#
_entry.id   AF-A0A0Q9SE82-F1
#
_cell.length_a   1.000
_cell.length_b   1.000
_cell.length_c   1.000
_cell.angle_alpha   90.00
_cell.angle_beta   90.00
_cell.angle_gamma   90.00
#
_symmetry.space_group_name_H-M   'P 1'
#
loop_
_entity.id
_entity.type
_entity.pdbx_description
1 polymer ?
#
loop_
_entity_poly.entity_id
_entity_poly.type
_entity_poly.pdbx_seq_one_letter_code
_entity_poly.pdbx_strand_id
1 'polypeptide(L)'
;MLSVVPELTVHYHHATIRAKEQPFEFIEFVFRKSSHLFIYAVLAAVSCWAILPLKRIFTQLLMVVLYVTLIACADEWNQMRSVQRTSAIQDVVLDICGGLLGLIGFLTGLFLFHKIRRGRTLWRGEVRWQRK
;
A
#
# COMPACT_ATOMS: atom_id res chain seq x y z
N MET A 1 -7.16 -13.51 29.87
CA MET A 1 -7.50 -12.79 28.62
C MET A 1 -6.78 -11.45 28.43
N LEU A 2 -6.08 -10.89 29.44
CA LEU A 2 -5.30 -9.64 29.32
C LEU A 2 -3.79 -9.85 29.08
N SER A 3 -3.32 -11.09 28.92
CA SER A 3 -1.89 -11.44 28.88
C SER A 3 -1.23 -11.32 27.51
N VAL A 4 -2.00 -11.09 26.44
CA VAL A 4 -1.50 -11.06 25.05
C VAL A 4 -1.29 -9.64 24.54
N VAL A 5 -1.79 -8.63 25.26
CA VAL A 5 -1.68 -7.22 24.83
C VAL A 5 -0.39 -6.62 25.41
N PRO A 6 0.55 -6.16 24.58
CA PRO A 6 1.79 -5.54 25.06
C PRO A 6 1.48 -4.25 25.83
N GLU A 7 2.32 -3.89 26.80
CA GLU A 7 2.27 -2.60 27.53
C GLU A 7 2.75 -1.44 26.63
N LEU A 8 2.11 -1.30 25.47
CA LEU A 8 2.43 -0.28 24.49
C LEU A 8 1.49 0.90 24.68
N THR A 9 2.05 2.04 25.08
CA THR A 9 1.36 3.33 25.13
C THR A 9 1.72 4.10 23.87
N VAL A 10 0.81 4.11 22.90
CA VAL A 10 1.00 4.89 21.68
C VAL A 10 0.49 6.29 21.94
N HIS A 11 1.41 7.26 21.98
CA HIS A 11 1.08 8.67 22.03
C HIS A 11 0.76 9.16 20.61
N TYR A 12 -0.53 9.30 20.30
CA TYR A 12 -0.98 9.83 19.01
C TYR A 12 -1.76 11.13 19.23
N HIS A 13 -1.08 12.26 19.02
CA HIS A 13 -1.61 13.63 19.07
C HIS A 13 -2.34 14.03 20.38
N HIS A 14 -3.62 13.65 20.57
CA HIS A 14 -4.44 13.95 21.76
C HIS A 14 -5.08 12.69 22.38
N ALA A 15 -4.84 11.50 21.83
CA ALA A 15 -5.30 10.23 22.38
C ALA A 15 -4.12 9.45 22.95
N THR A 16 -4.16 9.18 24.26
CA THR A 16 -3.26 8.21 24.90
C THR A 16 -3.95 6.86 24.89
N ILE A 17 -3.84 6.14 23.78
CA ILE A 17 -4.43 4.81 23.70
C ILE A 17 -3.51 3.87 24.49
N ARG A 18 -3.89 3.59 25.73
CA ARG A 18 -3.26 2.56 26.55
C ARG A 18 -3.84 1.23 26.13
N ALA A 19 -3.05 0.43 25.40
CA ALA A 19 -3.49 -0.85 24.84
C ALA A 19 -4.10 -1.80 25.90
N LYS A 20 -3.64 -1.70 27.16
CA LYS A 20 -4.13 -2.49 28.29
C LYS A 20 -5.46 -1.99 28.88
N GLU A 21 -5.79 -0.70 28.72
CA GLU A 21 -6.99 -0.06 29.27
C GLU A 21 -8.13 -0.02 28.23
N GLN A 22 -7.82 0.14 26.93
CA GLN A 22 -8.79 0.23 25.83
C GLN A 22 -8.38 -0.64 24.62
N PRO A 23 -8.43 -1.98 24.75
CA PRO A 23 -7.95 -2.89 23.71
C PRO A 23 -8.76 -2.81 22.40
N PHE A 24 -10.07 -2.55 22.47
CA PHE A 24 -10.92 -2.44 21.28
C PHE A 24 -10.58 -1.21 20.43
N GLU A 25 -10.38 -0.05 21.06
CA GLU A 25 -10.01 1.18 20.34
C GLU A 25 -8.62 1.07 19.70
N PHE A 26 -7.68 0.40 20.39
CA PHE A 26 -6.36 0.13 19.83
C PHE A 26 -6.43 -0.79 18.60
N ILE A 27 -7.18 -1.89 18.67
CA ILE A 27 -7.35 -2.81 17.54
C ILE A 27 -8.05 -2.10 16.39
N GLU A 28 -9.10 -1.33 16.65
CA GLU A 28 -9.79 -0.56 15.62
C GLU A 28 -8.87 0.46 14.95
N PHE A 29 -8.04 1.14 15.73
CA PHE A 29 -7.03 2.07 15.22
C PHE A 29 -6.02 1.36 14.29
N VAL A 30 -5.43 0.26 14.76
CA VAL A 30 -4.45 -0.52 13.97
C VAL A 30 -5.10 -1.08 12.71
N PHE A 31 -6.28 -1.70 12.84
CA PHE A 31 -7.00 -2.29 11.72
C PHE A 31 -7.32 -1.25 10.67
N ARG A 32 -7.79 -0.08 11.08
CA ARG A 32 -8.10 1.01 10.17
C ARG A 32 -6.84 1.51 9.44
N LYS A 33 -5.75 1.82 10.16
CA LYS A 33 -4.50 2.25 9.52
C LYS A 33 -3.93 1.22 8.56
N SER A 34 -3.97 -0.06 8.93
CA SER A 34 -3.54 -1.15 8.05
C SER A 34 -4.43 -1.30 6.81
N SER A 35 -5.73 -1.07 6.95
CA SER A 35 -6.70 -1.17 5.85
C SER A 35 -6.50 -0.05 4.83
N HIS A 36 -6.34 1.20 5.28
CA HIS A 36 -6.04 2.30 4.36
C HIS A 36 -4.70 2.05 3.64
N LEU A 37 -3.63 1.71 4.37
CA LEU A 37 -2.33 1.38 3.79
C LEU A 37 -2.45 0.30 2.69
N PHE A 38 -3.21 -0.78 2.96
CA PHE A 38 -3.43 -1.86 2.01
C PHE A 38 -4.26 -1.42 0.80
N ILE A 39 -5.36 -0.70 1.00
CA ILE A 39 -6.24 -0.22 -0.08
C ILE A 39 -5.46 0.72 -1.01
N TYR A 40 -4.68 1.67 -0.48
CA TYR A 40 -3.87 2.57 -1.30
C TYR A 40 -2.75 1.84 -2.04
N ALA A 41 -2.14 0.81 -1.43
CA ALA A 41 -1.18 -0.04 -2.12
C ALA A 41 -1.81 -0.78 -3.32
N VAL A 42 -3.00 -1.36 -3.14
CA VAL A 42 -3.76 -2.02 -4.22
C VAL A 42 -4.19 -1.02 -5.29
N LEU A 43 -4.67 0.16 -4.89
CA LEU A 43 -5.07 1.22 -5.81
C LEU A 43 -3.91 1.66 -6.70
N ALA A 44 -2.72 1.84 -6.14
CA ALA A 44 -1.52 2.18 -6.89
C ALA A 44 -1.13 1.08 -7.89
N ALA A 45 -1.18 -0.19 -7.46
CA ALA A 45 -0.84 -1.34 -8.31
C ALA A 45 -1.81 -1.50 -9.49
N VAL A 46 -3.12 -1.44 -9.23
CA VAL A 46 -4.16 -1.56 -10.28
C VAL A 46 -4.13 -0.36 -11.22
N SER A 47 -3.95 0.85 -10.70
CA SER A 47 -3.81 2.05 -11.53
C SER A 47 -2.58 1.96 -12.44
N CYS A 48 -1.45 1.48 -11.90
CA CYS A 48 -0.24 1.24 -12.68
C CYS A 48 -0.45 0.17 -13.76
N TRP A 49 -1.11 -0.94 -13.44
CA TRP A 49 -1.45 -1.99 -14.40
C TRP A 49 -2.33 -1.44 -15.54
N ALA A 50 -3.34 -0.63 -15.21
CA ALA A 50 -4.28 -0.07 -16.19
C ALA A 50 -3.60 0.83 -17.23
N ILE A 51 -2.57 1.58 -16.82
CA ILE A 51 -1.86 2.52 -17.71
C ILE A 51 -0.55 1.98 -18.25
N LEU A 52 -0.16 0.74 -17.89
CA LEU A 52 1.02 0.05 -18.38
C LEU A 52 1.23 0.08 -19.91
N PRO A 53 0.18 0.03 -20.79
CA PRO A 53 0.40 0.08 -22.24
C PRO A 53 0.88 1.43 -22.79
N LEU A 54 0.88 2.51 -21.98
CA LEU A 54 1.47 3.78 -22.42
C LEU A 54 3.00 3.63 -22.59
N LYS A 55 3.59 4.37 -23.54
CA LYS A 55 5.03 4.24 -23.85
C LYS A 55 5.96 5.02 -22.90
N ARG A 56 5.42 5.82 -21.97
CA ARG A 56 6.18 6.76 -21.13
C ARG A 56 6.10 6.40 -19.65
N ILE A 57 7.05 5.59 -19.19
CA ILE A 57 7.10 5.06 -17.82
C ILE A 57 7.10 6.16 -16.75
N PHE A 58 7.89 7.23 -16.92
CA PHE A 58 7.94 8.32 -15.95
C PHE A 58 6.60 9.05 -15.82
N THR A 59 5.95 9.33 -16.95
CA THR A 59 4.64 9.99 -16.95
C THR A 59 3.58 9.09 -16.32
N GLN A 60 3.62 7.77 -16.56
CA GLN A 60 2.73 6.81 -15.91
C GLN A 60 2.89 6.84 -14.38
N LEU A 61 4.12 6.70 -13.89
CA LEU A 61 4.39 6.67 -12.45
C LEU A 61 3.94 7.98 -11.78
N LEU A 62 4.22 9.12 -12.42
CA LEU A 62 3.76 10.43 -11.93
C LEU A 62 2.24 10.50 -11.88
N MET A 63 1.53 10.05 -12.92
CA MET A 63 0.07 10.03 -12.94
C MET A 63 -0.53 9.14 -11.84
N VAL A 64 0.07 7.97 -11.57
CA VAL A 64 -0.39 7.07 -10.49
C VAL A 64 -0.18 7.70 -9.14
N VAL A 65 1.00 8.29 -8.88
CA VAL A 65 1.29 8.95 -7.60
C VAL A 65 0.35 10.13 -7.39
N LEU A 66 0.15 10.98 -8.40
CA LEU A 66 -0.79 12.10 -8.31
C LEU A 66 -2.23 11.61 -8.06
N TYR A 67 -2.66 10.57 -8.76
CA TYR A 67 -3.99 10.00 -8.58
C TYR A 67 -4.20 9.46 -7.16
N VAL A 68 -3.26 8.66 -6.65
CA VAL A 68 -3.31 8.13 -5.28
C VAL A 68 -3.33 9.25 -4.25
N THR A 69 -2.48 10.26 -4.40
CA THR A 69 -2.44 11.43 -3.51
C THR A 69 -3.78 12.19 -3.52
N LEU A 70 -4.39 12.39 -4.69
CA LEU A 70 -5.70 13.05 -4.79
C LEU A 70 -6.80 12.26 -4.07
N ILE A 71 -6.80 10.93 -4.23
CA ILE A 71 -7.77 10.06 -3.55
C ILE A 71 -7.52 10.03 -2.04
N ALA A 72 -6.27 10.06 -1.57
CA ALA A 72 -5.93 10.18 -0.14
C ALA A 72 -6.43 11.50 0.45
N CYS A 73 -6.19 12.62 -0.22
CA CYS A 73 -6.71 13.92 0.20
C CYS A 73 -8.25 13.95 0.22
N ALA A 74 -8.91 13.33 -0.76
CA ALA A 74 -10.37 13.26 -0.81
C ALA A 74 -10.96 12.37 0.30
N ASP A 75 -10.28 11.27 0.65
CA ASP A 75 -10.69 10.41 1.75
C ASP A 75 -10.60 11.16 3.09
N GLU A 76 -9.49 11.86 3.34
CA GLU A 76 -9.32 12.68 4.54
C GLU A 76 -10.37 13.81 4.63
N TRP A 77 -10.66 14.45 3.50
CA TRP A 77 -11.73 15.45 3.42
C TRP A 77 -13.10 14.86 3.80
N ASN A 78 -13.38 13.62 3.38
CA ASN A 78 -14.60 12.92 3.76
C ASN A 78 -14.57 12.52 5.25
N GLN A 79 -13.42 12.11 5.79
CA GLN A 79 -13.26 11.76 7.20
C GLN A 79 -13.45 12.98 8.12
N MET A 80 -13.02 14.17 7.68
CA MET A 80 -13.21 15.43 8.44
C MET A 80 -14.69 15.77 8.68
N ARG A 81 -15.62 15.25 7.87
CA ARG A 81 -17.07 15.43 8.08
C ARG A 81 -17.62 14.56 9.22
N SER A 82 -16.85 13.60 9.73
CA SER A 82 -17.23 12.76 10.86
C SER A 82 -16.85 13.42 12.19
N VAL A 83 -17.82 13.57 13.09
CA VAL A 83 -17.72 14.36 14.33
C VAL A 83 -16.74 13.77 15.37
N GLN A 84 -16.31 12.52 15.20
CA GLN A 84 -15.52 11.78 16.19
C GLN A 84 -14.02 11.68 15.89
N ARG A 85 -13.49 12.40 14.89
CA ARG A 85 -12.08 12.24 14.49
C ARG A 85 -11.35 13.55 14.27
N THR A 86 -10.16 13.63 14.84
CA THR A 86 -9.16 14.64 14.50
C THR A 86 -8.47 14.16 13.22
N SER A 87 -8.96 14.65 12.08
CA SER A 87 -8.29 14.52 10.79
C SER A 87 -6.88 15.10 10.89
N ALA A 88 -5.87 14.27 10.66
CA ALA A 88 -4.47 14.63 10.78
C ALA A 88 -3.78 14.45 9.44
N ILE A 89 -3.02 15.47 9.02
CA ILE A 89 -2.15 15.42 7.81
C ILE A 89 -1.27 14.15 7.80
N GLN A 90 -0.96 13.60 8.97
CA GLN A 90 -0.22 12.35 9.12
C GLN A 90 -0.90 11.14 8.46
N ASP A 91 -2.23 11.08 8.42
CA ASP A 91 -2.97 9.96 7.81
C ASP A 91 -2.87 10.02 6.28
N VAL A 92 -2.96 11.21 5.68
CA VAL A 92 -2.69 11.41 4.24
C VAL A 92 -1.27 10.98 3.87
N VAL A 93 -0.27 11.33 4.69
CA VAL A 93 1.12 10.92 4.44
C VAL A 93 1.27 9.40 4.52
N LEU A 94 0.62 8.76 5.49
CA LEU A 94 0.63 7.30 5.65
C LEU A 94 0.00 6.60 4.45
N ASP A 95 -1.10 7.14 3.92
CA ASP A 95 -1.80 6.62 2.74
C ASP A 95 -0.96 6.74 1.47
N ILE A 96 -0.30 7.89 1.28
CA ILE A 96 0.66 8.09 0.20
C ILE A 96 1.82 7.09 0.31
N CYS A 97 2.36 6.87 1.52
CA CYS A 97 3.39 5.85 1.76
C CYS A 97 2.90 4.44 1.38
N GLY A 98 1.65 4.09 1.72
CA GLY A 98 1.01 2.83 1.29
C GLY A 98 0.95 2.69 -0.22
N GLY A 99 0.53 3.75 -0.91
CA GLY A 99 0.53 3.81 -2.37
C GLY A 99 1.90 3.59 -2.99
N LEU A 100 2.94 4.25 -2.46
CA LEU A 100 4.32 4.08 -2.93
C LEU A 100 4.83 2.65 -2.71
N LEU A 101 4.56 2.05 -1.56
CA LEU A 101 4.92 0.66 -1.27
C LEU A 101 4.23 -0.31 -2.24
N GLY A 102 2.94 -0.11 -2.52
CA GLY A 102 2.20 -0.90 -3.50
C GLY A 102 2.77 -0.79 -4.91
N LEU A 103 3.14 0.43 -5.33
CA LEU A 103 3.77 0.67 -6.63
C LEU A 103 5.12 -0.04 -6.76
N ILE A 104 5.98 0.07 -5.74
CA ILE A 104 7.28 -0.62 -5.71
C ILE A 104 7.09 -2.14 -5.71
N GLY A 105 6.18 -2.66 -4.89
CA GLY A 105 5.86 -4.10 -4.83
C GLY A 105 5.37 -4.64 -6.16
N PHE A 106 4.52 -3.87 -6.84
CA PHE A 106 4.02 -4.24 -8.16
C PHE A 106 5.13 -4.27 -9.23
N LEU A 107 5.97 -3.24 -9.31
CA LEU A 107 7.07 -3.18 -10.28
C LEU A 107 8.12 -4.26 -10.04
N THR A 108 8.47 -4.52 -8.78
CA THR A 108 9.40 -5.61 -8.42
C THR A 108 8.82 -6.98 -8.74
N GLY A 109 7.54 -7.23 -8.44
CA GLY A 109 6.83 -8.44 -8.82
C GLY A 109 6.81 -8.66 -10.34
N LEU A 110 6.53 -7.59 -11.11
CA LEU A 110 6.57 -7.62 -12.57
C LEU A 110 7.99 -7.98 -13.08
N PHE A 111 9.03 -7.35 -12.53
CA PHE A 111 10.42 -7.62 -12.89
C PHE A 111 10.81 -9.07 -12.60
N LEU A 112 10.51 -9.59 -11.41
CA LEU A 112 10.78 -10.97 -11.02
C LEU A 112 10.05 -11.96 -11.93
N PHE A 113 8.78 -11.71 -12.22
CA PHE A 113 7.98 -12.53 -13.11
C PHE A 113 8.56 -12.61 -14.53
N HIS A 114 8.99 -11.47 -15.08
CA HIS A 114 9.65 -11.42 -16.39
C HIS A 114 10.99 -12.15 -16.39
N LYS A 115 11.80 -12.00 -15.33
CA LYS A 115 13.08 -12.71 -15.17
C LYS A 115 12.88 -14.24 -15.14
N ILE A 116 11.91 -14.72 -14.36
CA ILE A 116 11.58 -16.15 -14.26
C ILE A 116 11.03 -16.70 -15.58
N ARG A 117 10.18 -15.94 -16.29
CA ARG A 117 9.67 -16.37 -17.60
C ARG A 117 10.78 -16.43 -18.66
N ARG A 118 11.70 -15.45 -18.71
CA ARG A 118 12.83 -15.48 -19.66
C ARG A 118 13.73 -16.70 -19.47
N GLY A 119 14.03 -17.08 -18.21
CA GLY A 119 14.83 -18.27 -17.91
C GLY A 119 14.20 -19.57 -18.42
N ARG A 120 12.87 -19.71 -18.32
CA ARG A 120 12.14 -20.87 -18.85
C ARG A 120 12.15 -20.96 -20.38
N THR A 121 12.08 -19.81 -21.08
CA THR A 121 12.11 -19.78 -22.55
C THR A 121 13.48 -20.17 -23.10
N LEU A 122 14.58 -19.72 -22.46
CA LEU A 122 15.94 -20.06 -22.86
C LEU A 122 16.24 -21.55 -22.67
N TRP A 123 15.87 -22.13 -21.52
CA TRP A 123 16.03 -23.57 -21.26
C TRP A 123 15.29 -24.44 -22.30
N ARG A 124 14.08 -24.03 -22.71
CA ARG A 124 13.30 -24.74 -23.73
C ARG A 124 13.93 -24.65 -25.12
N GLY A 125 14.69 -23.59 -25.40
CA GLY A 125 15.49 -23.42 -26.62
C GLY A 125 16.72 -24.31 -26.63
N GLU A 126 17.50 -24.31 -25.54
CA GLU A 126 18.71 -25.14 -25.35
C GLU A 126 18.43 -26.64 -25.53
N VAL A 127 17.36 -27.14 -24.87
CA VAL A 127 16.93 -28.54 -24.93
C VAL A 127 16.48 -28.97 -26.34
N ARG A 128 16.07 -28.01 -27.19
CA ARG A 128 15.69 -28.29 -28.59
C ARG A 128 16.92 -28.41 -29.51
N TRP A 129 18.02 -27.73 -29.19
CA TRP A 129 19.26 -27.81 -29.97
C TRP A 129 20.08 -29.06 -29.63
N GLN A 130 20.05 -29.52 -28.38
CA GLN A 130 20.69 -30.78 -27.95
C GLN A 130 20.03 -32.05 -28.50
N ARG A 131 18.87 -31.93 -29.15
CA ARG A 131 18.07 -33.07 -29.64
C ARG A 131 18.08 -33.23 -31.17
N LYS A 132 18.89 -32.43 -31.88
CA LYS A 132 19.19 -32.57 -33.31
C LYS A 132 20.64 -32.98 -33.47
#